data_AF-A0A059ZTK0-F1
#
_entry.id   AF-A0A059ZTK0-F1
#
_cell.length_a   1.000
_cell.length_b   1.000
_cell.length_c   1.000
_cell.angle_alpha   90.00
_cell.angle_beta   90.00
_cell.angle_gamma   90.00
#
_symmetry.space_group_name_H-M   'P 1'
#
loop_
_entity.id
_entity.type
_entity.pdbx_description
1 polymer ?
#
loop_
_entity_poly.entity_id
_entity_poly.type
_entity_poly.pdbx_seq_one_letter_code
_entity_poly.pdbx_strand_id
1 'polypeptide(L)'
;MLLLRRSLASVREPRLYLSMERSYLSLVKFLFIAFATGILAKKFTFLLLVLRLPSLLHFFDDLYTLLTWPSLLLLYAVFLLFASDLRYVDRGGVVAAREVEDPRVYCSAERTLLSWLRTGISIIVFGFVIEKFDFFLSKLAYILHRKIALASTFAGMDLFFIGLGMITLVCGFWSFFATLAQVEAGVYRPHFWIYGVYGLALLLTLLGMTRLLWILGFSA
;
A
#
# COMPACT_ATOMS: atom_id res chain seq x y z
N MET A 1 -10.17 -13.07 11.69
CA MET A 1 -9.80 -13.69 10.39
C MET A 1 -8.83 -14.88 10.52
N LEU A 2 -8.01 -14.97 11.59
CA LEU A 2 -7.06 -16.08 11.82
C LEU A 2 -7.67 -17.41 12.33
N LEU A 3 -8.90 -17.41 12.87
CA LEU A 3 -9.52 -18.62 13.47
C LEU A 3 -10.28 -19.52 12.48
N LEU A 4 -10.49 -19.10 11.22
CA LEU A 4 -11.26 -19.86 10.22
C LEU A 4 -10.39 -20.77 9.32
N ARG A 5 -9.09 -20.92 9.62
CA ARG A 5 -8.12 -21.62 8.75
C ARG A 5 -8.08 -23.14 8.95
N ARG A 6 -8.87 -23.70 9.87
CA ARG A 6 -8.69 -25.10 10.31
C ARG A 6 -9.60 -26.15 9.65
N SER A 7 -10.58 -25.80 8.80
CA SER A 7 -11.54 -26.80 8.31
C SER A 7 -11.94 -26.72 6.83
N LEU A 8 -11.34 -25.85 6.01
CA LEU A 8 -11.72 -25.72 4.61
C LEU A 8 -10.69 -26.38 3.69
N ALA A 9 -11.13 -27.36 2.90
CA ALA A 9 -10.31 -27.94 1.83
C ALA A 9 -9.79 -26.83 0.92
N SER A 10 -8.48 -26.74 0.75
CA SER A 10 -7.86 -25.78 -0.16
C SER A 10 -8.20 -26.18 -1.60
N VAL A 11 -8.78 -25.27 -2.37
CA VAL A 11 -9.15 -25.49 -3.77
C VAL A 11 -8.56 -24.35 -4.61
N ARG A 12 -7.97 -24.67 -5.76
CA ARG A 12 -7.37 -23.69 -6.69
C ARG A 12 -8.42 -22.98 -7.55
N GLU A 13 -9.43 -22.39 -6.92
CA GLU A 13 -10.49 -21.64 -7.60
C GLU A 13 -10.05 -20.22 -7.95
N PRO A 14 -10.13 -19.79 -9.24
CA PRO A 14 -9.76 -18.44 -9.66
C PRO A 14 -10.48 -17.34 -8.87
N ARG A 15 -11.76 -17.58 -8.54
CA ARG A 15 -12.61 -16.64 -7.82
C ARG A 15 -12.14 -16.41 -6.38
N LEU A 16 -11.65 -17.45 -5.72
CA LEU A 16 -11.11 -17.35 -4.36
C LEU A 16 -9.84 -16.48 -4.37
N TYR A 17 -8.95 -16.69 -5.34
CA TYR A 17 -7.76 -15.87 -5.53
C TYR A 17 -8.09 -14.40 -5.76
N LEU A 18 -8.97 -14.11 -6.73
CA LEU A 18 -9.37 -12.73 -7.05
C LEU A 18 -10.06 -12.02 -5.88
N SER A 19 -10.79 -12.76 -5.04
CA SER A 19 -11.42 -12.25 -3.82
C SER A 19 -10.38 -11.92 -2.74
N MET A 20 -9.41 -12.82 -2.52
CA MET A 20 -8.31 -12.58 -1.58
C MET A 20 -7.50 -11.36 -2.02
N GLU A 21 -7.07 -11.30 -3.27
CA GLU A 21 -6.31 -10.19 -3.84
C GLU A 21 -6.99 -8.83 -3.59
N ARG A 22 -8.30 -8.75 -3.88
CA ARG A 22 -9.08 -7.53 -3.63
C ARG A 22 -9.13 -7.14 -2.15
N SER A 23 -9.28 -8.12 -1.27
CA SER A 23 -9.36 -7.88 0.18
C SER A 23 -8.03 -7.36 0.71
N TYR A 24 -6.93 -7.98 0.29
CA TYR A 24 -5.58 -7.55 0.66
C TYR A 24 -5.23 -6.17 0.08
N LEU A 25 -5.59 -5.87 -1.17
CA LEU A 25 -5.44 -4.53 -1.75
C LEU A 25 -6.19 -3.46 -0.96
N SER A 26 -7.41 -3.77 -0.50
CA SER A 26 -8.18 -2.85 0.33
C SER A 26 -7.49 -2.57 1.67
N LEU A 27 -6.93 -3.61 2.31
CA LEU A 27 -6.15 -3.46 3.54
C LEU A 27 -4.88 -2.64 3.31
N VAL A 28 -4.14 -2.94 2.24
CA VAL A 28 -2.93 -2.20 1.86
C VAL A 28 -3.26 -0.72 1.65
N LYS A 29 -4.32 -0.41 0.88
CA LYS A 29 -4.78 0.98 0.69
C LYS A 29 -5.08 1.67 2.02
N PHE A 30 -5.85 1.03 2.90
CA PHE A 30 -6.21 1.63 4.18
C PHE A 30 -4.96 1.94 5.03
N LEU A 31 -4.03 1.00 5.12
CA LEU A 31 -2.79 1.17 5.87
C LEU A 31 -1.89 2.25 5.25
N PHE A 32 -1.82 2.33 3.92
CA PHE A 32 -1.08 3.39 3.23
C PHE A 32 -1.67 4.77 3.47
N ILE A 33 -2.99 4.91 3.47
CA ILE A 33 -3.65 6.19 3.76
C ILE A 33 -3.40 6.60 5.21
N ALA A 34 -3.49 5.67 6.16
CA ALA A 34 -3.17 5.92 7.56
C ALA A 34 -1.71 6.38 7.70
N PHE A 35 -0.77 5.64 7.09
CA PHE A 35 0.65 5.99 7.09
C PHE A 35 0.91 7.39 6.47
N ALA A 36 0.35 7.66 5.28
CA ALA A 36 0.45 8.96 4.60
C ALA A 36 -0.10 10.11 5.45
N THR A 37 -1.23 9.88 6.13
CA THR A 37 -1.85 10.86 7.03
C THR A 37 -0.97 11.12 8.25
N GLY A 38 -0.26 10.11 8.76
CA GLY A 38 0.70 10.27 9.86
C GLY A 38 1.82 11.24 9.47
N ILE A 39 2.43 11.05 8.30
CA ILE A 39 3.47 11.96 7.78
C ILE A 39 2.94 13.37 7.62
N LEU A 40 1.73 13.52 7.08
CA LEU A 40 1.09 14.82 6.92
C LEU A 40 0.85 15.49 8.29
N ALA A 41 0.46 14.71 9.31
CA ALA A 41 0.33 15.20 10.68
C ALA A 41 1.67 15.75 11.21
N LYS A 42 2.78 15.04 10.97
CA LYS A 42 4.12 15.53 11.34
C LYS A 42 4.50 16.82 10.61
N LYS A 43 4.17 16.94 9.32
CA LYS A 43 4.34 18.19 8.55
C LYS A 43 3.49 19.33 9.13
N PHE A 44 2.29 19.02 9.61
CA PHE A 44 1.43 20.00 10.27
C PHE A 44 2.00 20.48 11.60
N THR A 45 2.73 19.65 12.35
CA THR A 45 3.49 20.09 13.53
C THR A 45 4.48 21.20 13.18
N PHE A 46 5.20 21.08 12.05
CA PHE A 46 6.08 22.15 11.56
C PHE A 46 5.31 23.42 11.18
N LEU A 47 4.14 23.28 10.54
CA LEU A 47 3.26 24.42 10.26
C LEU A 47 2.88 25.17 11.54
N LEU A 48 2.47 24.44 12.58
CA LEU A 48 2.05 25.03 13.86
C LEU A 48 3.20 25.72 14.59
N LEU A 49 4.43 25.20 14.46
CA LEU A 49 5.63 25.87 14.95
C LEU A 49 5.84 27.23 14.26
N VAL A 50 5.65 27.29 12.94
CA VAL A 50 5.74 28.54 12.16
C VAL A 50 4.74 29.58 12.68
N LEU A 51 3.50 29.12 12.92
CA LEU A 51 2.36 29.92 13.36
C LEU A 51 2.34 30.23 14.87
N ARG A 52 3.30 29.75 15.65
CA ARG A 52 3.36 29.91 17.13
C ARG A 52 2.09 29.43 17.86
N LEU A 53 1.56 28.27 17.48
CA LEU A 53 0.42 27.63 18.16
C LEU A 53 0.90 26.37 18.93
N PRO A 54 1.54 26.53 20.11
CA PRO A 54 2.19 25.42 20.80
C PRO A 54 1.21 24.37 21.35
N SER A 55 -0.02 24.78 21.67
CA SER A 55 -1.02 23.92 22.32
C SER A 55 -1.41 22.69 21.49
N LEU A 56 -1.30 22.77 20.16
CA LEU A 56 -1.67 21.68 19.26
C LEU A 56 -0.47 20.81 18.83
N LEU A 57 0.77 21.17 19.19
CA LEU A 57 1.95 20.45 18.74
C LEU A 57 1.96 19.00 19.22
N HIS A 58 1.69 18.79 20.51
CA HIS A 58 1.63 17.45 21.10
C HIS A 58 0.56 16.58 20.45
N PHE A 59 -0.62 17.14 20.18
CA PHE A 59 -1.70 16.40 19.51
C PHE A 59 -1.28 15.86 18.14
N PHE A 60 -0.63 16.68 17.30
CA PHE A 60 -0.19 16.24 15.97
C PHE A 60 1.01 15.29 16.02
N ASP A 61 1.88 15.42 17.03
CA ASP A 61 3.02 14.52 17.21
C ASP A 61 2.59 13.13 17.72
N ASP A 62 1.62 13.09 18.64
CA ASP A 62 0.98 11.86 19.09
C ASP A 62 0.20 11.21 17.95
N LEU A 63 -0.52 12.00 17.15
CA LEU A 63 -1.23 11.52 15.97
C LEU A 63 -0.27 10.91 14.93
N TYR A 64 0.88 11.54 14.69
CA TYR A 64 1.94 10.97 13.85
C TYR A 64 2.39 9.62 14.40
N THR A 65 2.74 9.53 15.68
CA THR A 65 3.24 8.28 16.28
C THR A 65 2.19 7.17 16.23
N LEU A 66 0.94 7.50 16.58
CA LEU A 66 -0.19 6.58 16.60
C LEU A 66 -0.55 6.04 15.21
N LEU A 67 -0.39 6.85 14.16
CA LEU A 67 -0.82 6.48 12.82
C LEU A 67 0.31 5.82 12.01
N THR A 68 1.57 6.18 12.26
CA THR A 68 2.72 5.77 11.43
C THR A 68 3.31 4.43 11.86
N TRP A 69 3.53 4.21 13.16
CA TRP A 69 4.15 2.97 13.64
C TRP A 69 3.24 1.74 13.53
N PRO A 70 1.96 1.81 13.97
CA PRO A 70 1.05 0.67 13.82
C PRO A 70 0.75 0.33 12.36
N SER A 71 0.65 1.34 11.48
CA SER A 71 0.40 1.09 10.05
C SER A 71 1.58 0.37 9.38
N LEU A 72 2.82 0.73 9.71
CA LEU A 72 4.02 0.03 9.26
C LEU A 72 4.07 -1.43 9.75
N LEU A 73 3.80 -1.65 11.04
CA LEU A 73 3.76 -3.00 11.61
C LEU A 73 2.67 -3.84 10.95
N LEU A 74 1.48 -3.29 10.78
CA LEU A 74 0.36 -3.97 10.14
C LEU A 74 0.64 -4.24 8.66
N LEU A 75 1.31 -3.35 7.94
CA LEU A 75 1.73 -3.59 6.56
C LEU A 75 2.68 -4.79 6.45
N TYR A 76 3.64 -4.92 7.37
CA TYR A 76 4.51 -6.09 7.45
C TYR A 76 3.72 -7.37 7.75
N ALA A 77 2.78 -7.31 8.70
CA ALA A 77 1.90 -8.43 9.02
C ALA A 77 1.02 -8.84 7.82
N VAL A 78 0.44 -7.87 7.11
CA VAL A 78 -0.38 -8.10 5.91
C VAL A 78 0.43 -8.79 4.81
N PHE A 79 1.68 -8.39 4.59
CA PHE A 79 2.57 -9.06 3.66
C PHE A 79 2.82 -10.53 4.04
N LEU A 80 3.11 -10.81 5.32
CA LEU A 80 3.32 -12.17 5.80
C LEU A 80 2.06 -13.03 5.71
N LEU A 81 0.91 -12.46 6.04
CA LEU A 81 -0.39 -13.13 5.93
C LEU A 81 -0.72 -13.45 4.47
N PHE A 82 -0.53 -12.50 3.57
CA PHE A 82 -0.74 -12.70 2.14
C PHE A 82 0.18 -13.79 1.59
N ALA A 83 1.47 -13.77 1.93
CA ALA A 83 2.41 -14.80 1.51
C ALA A 83 2.06 -16.18 2.07
N SER A 84 1.51 -16.24 3.28
CA SER A 84 1.08 -17.49 3.92
C SER A 84 -0.20 -18.04 3.29
N ASP A 85 -1.14 -17.16 2.93
CA ASP A 85 -2.41 -17.51 2.29
C ASP A 85 -2.20 -17.91 0.83
N LEU A 86 -1.30 -17.24 0.11
CA LEU A 86 -0.93 -17.62 -1.26
C LEU A 86 -0.37 -19.05 -1.30
N ARG A 87 0.54 -19.39 -0.37
CA ARG A 87 1.06 -20.77 -0.22
C ARG A 87 -0.01 -21.77 0.18
N TYR A 88 -1.03 -21.36 0.93
CA TYR A 88 -2.12 -22.24 1.35
C TYR A 88 -3.03 -22.60 0.17
N VAL A 89 -3.44 -21.61 -0.62
CA VAL A 89 -4.33 -21.86 -1.76
C VAL A 89 -3.61 -22.59 -2.89
N ASP A 90 -2.30 -22.38 -3.07
CA ASP A 90 -1.53 -23.12 -4.06
C ASP A 90 -1.44 -24.62 -3.72
N ARG A 91 -1.46 -25.01 -2.44
CA ARG A 91 -1.51 -26.44 -2.06
C ARG A 91 -2.86 -27.11 -2.32
N GLY A 92 -3.87 -26.36 -2.80
CA GLY A 92 -5.19 -26.88 -3.08
C GLY A 92 -5.29 -27.76 -4.31
N GLY A 93 -6.36 -28.56 -4.35
CA GLY A 93 -6.71 -29.38 -5.52
C GLY A 93 -7.03 -28.51 -6.73
N VAL A 94 -6.75 -29.02 -7.93
CA VAL A 94 -7.14 -28.38 -9.19
C VAL A 94 -8.65 -28.47 -9.40
N VAL A 95 -9.23 -27.43 -9.99
CA VAL A 95 -10.67 -27.34 -10.27
C VAL A 95 -10.92 -27.77 -11.71
N ALA A 96 -12.13 -28.27 -11.98
CA ALA A 96 -12.56 -28.59 -13.34
C ALA A 96 -12.46 -27.36 -14.27
N ALA A 97 -12.05 -27.56 -15.52
CA ALA A 97 -11.90 -26.49 -16.51
C ALA A 97 -13.18 -25.65 -16.70
N ARG A 98 -14.35 -26.28 -16.57
CA ARG A 98 -15.66 -25.61 -16.63
C ARG A 98 -15.85 -24.49 -15.59
N GLU A 99 -15.25 -24.63 -14.40
CA GLU A 99 -15.31 -23.60 -13.34
C GLU A 99 -14.33 -22.45 -13.60
N VAL A 100 -13.31 -22.69 -14.42
CA VAL A 100 -12.31 -21.67 -14.84
C VAL A 100 -12.86 -20.82 -15.98
N GLU A 101 -13.57 -21.44 -16.92
CA GLU A 101 -14.19 -20.80 -18.08
C GLU A 101 -15.50 -20.06 -17.75
N ASP A 102 -15.96 -20.10 -16.49
CA ASP A 102 -17.17 -19.39 -16.08
C ASP A 102 -17.04 -17.88 -16.36
N PRO A 103 -17.97 -17.26 -17.13
CA PRO A 103 -17.98 -15.82 -17.38
C PRO A 103 -17.91 -14.95 -16.12
N ARG A 104 -18.32 -15.47 -14.96
CA ARG A 104 -18.22 -14.79 -13.66
C ARG A 104 -16.77 -14.54 -13.23
N VAL A 105 -15.81 -15.34 -13.70
CA VAL A 105 -14.38 -15.14 -13.45
C VAL A 105 -13.91 -13.86 -14.12
N TYR A 106 -14.35 -13.60 -15.37
CA TYR A 106 -14.03 -12.38 -16.11
C TYR A 106 -14.51 -11.12 -15.37
N CYS A 107 -15.78 -11.07 -14.98
CA CYS A 107 -16.34 -9.95 -14.21
C CYS A 107 -15.65 -9.76 -12.85
N SER A 108 -15.18 -10.85 -12.24
CA SER A 108 -14.44 -10.80 -10.99
C SER A 108 -13.03 -10.23 -11.19
N ALA A 109 -12.36 -10.58 -12.29
CA ALA A 109 -11.04 -10.09 -12.66
C ALA A 109 -11.07 -8.59 -12.95
N GLU A 110 -12.05 -8.12 -13.71
CA GLU A 110 -12.24 -6.69 -14.01
C GLU A 110 -12.42 -5.87 -12.72
N ARG A 111 -13.25 -6.34 -11.78
CA ARG A 111 -13.43 -5.66 -10.50
C ARG A 111 -12.15 -5.63 -9.66
N THR A 112 -11.32 -6.66 -9.77
CA THR A 112 -10.02 -6.68 -9.10
C THR A 112 -9.03 -5.72 -9.77
N LEU A 113 -9.01 -5.62 -11.10
CA LEU A 113 -8.27 -4.58 -11.83
C LEU A 113 -8.67 -3.17 -11.40
N LEU A 114 -9.98 -2.89 -11.27
CA LEU A 114 -10.45 -1.59 -10.77
C LEU A 114 -10.00 -1.32 -9.32
N SER A 115 -9.85 -2.36 -8.51
CA SER A 115 -9.28 -2.24 -7.16
C SER A 115 -7.80 -1.87 -7.22
N TRP A 116 -7.01 -2.53 -8.08
CA TRP A 116 -5.61 -2.16 -8.35
C TRP A 116 -5.47 -0.72 -8.82
N LEU A 117 -6.27 -0.32 -9.81
CA LEU A 117 -6.26 1.04 -10.34
C LEU A 117 -6.55 2.07 -9.24
N ARG A 118 -7.61 1.84 -8.45
CA ARG A 118 -8.00 2.72 -7.35
C ARG A 118 -6.91 2.81 -6.28
N THR A 119 -6.31 1.69 -5.91
CA THR A 119 -5.26 1.67 -4.88
C THR A 119 -4.00 2.39 -5.38
N GLY A 120 -3.52 2.09 -6.59
CA GLY A 120 -2.38 2.76 -7.20
C GLY A 120 -2.57 4.28 -7.31
N ILE A 121 -3.69 4.73 -7.88
CA ILE A 121 -4.01 6.17 -7.98
C ILE A 121 -4.09 6.82 -6.60
N SER A 122 -4.71 6.17 -5.61
CA SER A 122 -4.78 6.73 -4.25
C SER A 122 -3.38 6.98 -3.67
N ILE A 123 -2.46 6.01 -3.84
CA ILE A 123 -1.09 6.12 -3.34
C ILE A 123 -0.34 7.26 -4.06
N ILE A 124 -0.48 7.38 -5.39
CA ILE A 124 0.16 8.46 -6.17
C ILE A 124 -0.34 9.83 -5.74
N VAL A 125 -1.66 10.00 -5.60
CA VAL A 125 -2.27 11.28 -5.20
C VAL A 125 -1.77 11.70 -3.82
N PHE A 126 -1.67 10.77 -2.87
CA PHE A 126 -1.09 11.07 -1.56
C PHE A 126 0.38 11.49 -1.64
N GLY A 127 1.19 10.83 -2.48
CA GLY A 127 2.58 11.24 -2.72
C GLY A 127 2.69 12.68 -3.21
N PHE A 128 1.83 13.06 -4.15
CA PHE A 128 1.77 14.45 -4.64
C PHE A 128 1.34 15.46 -3.57
N VAL A 129 0.38 15.11 -2.71
CA VAL A 129 -0.07 15.97 -1.60
C VAL A 129 1.07 16.23 -0.62
N ILE A 130 1.85 15.19 -0.29
CA ILE A 130 3.02 15.29 0.61
C ILE A 130 4.04 16.29 0.04
N GLU A 131 4.36 16.21 -1.26
CA GLU A 131 5.29 17.11 -1.93
C GLU A 131 4.79 18.57 -1.98
N LYS A 132 3.51 18.75 -2.35
CA LYS A 132 2.92 20.10 -2.40
C LYS A 132 2.86 20.76 -1.03
N PHE A 133 2.70 19.97 0.03
CA PHE A 133 2.73 20.50 1.40
C PHE A 133 4.13 21.03 1.77
N ASP A 134 5.21 20.38 1.35
CA ASP A 134 6.58 20.87 1.58
C ASP A 134 6.86 22.17 0.87
N PHE A 135 6.45 22.28 -0.40
CA PHE A 135 6.55 23.53 -1.15
C PHE A 135 5.76 24.66 -0.46
N PHE A 136 4.55 24.36 0.02
CA PHE A 136 3.72 25.32 0.76
C PHE A 136 4.40 25.79 2.05
N LEU A 137 4.94 24.87 2.86
CA LEU A 137 5.66 25.22 4.08
C LEU A 137 6.89 26.09 3.81
N SER A 138 7.65 25.76 2.76
CA SER A 138 8.83 26.54 2.36
C SER A 138 8.46 27.98 1.98
N LYS A 139 7.41 28.16 1.17
CA LYS A 139 6.91 29.49 0.80
C LYS A 139 6.37 30.26 2.00
N LEU A 140 5.64 29.60 2.89
CA LEU A 140 5.11 30.23 4.10
C LEU A 140 6.22 30.70 5.03
N ALA A 141 7.25 29.88 5.26
CA ALA A 141 8.41 30.25 6.08
C ALA A 141 9.17 31.46 5.49
N TYR A 142 9.31 31.51 4.16
CA TYR A 142 9.91 32.64 3.45
C TYR A 142 9.12 33.94 3.66
N ILE A 143 7.79 33.90 3.47
CA ILE A 143 6.90 35.06 3.65
C ILE A 143 6.93 35.57 5.10
N LEU A 144 6.98 34.67 6.07
CA LEU A 144 7.02 35.03 7.48
C LEU A 144 8.42 35.47 7.96
N HIS A 145 9.39 35.60 7.06
CA HIS A 145 10.80 35.91 7.35
C HIS A 145 11.41 35.00 8.45
N ARG A 146 10.95 33.75 8.52
CA ARG A 146 11.42 32.76 9.49
C ARG A 146 12.47 31.87 8.83
N LYS A 147 13.69 31.84 9.40
CA LYS A 147 14.65 30.78 9.11
C LYS A 147 14.26 29.54 9.89
N ILE A 148 13.33 28.76 9.32
CA ILE A 148 13.16 27.38 9.76
C ILE A 148 14.10 26.59 8.86
N ALA A 149 15.01 25.84 9.48
CA ALA A 149 15.57 24.70 8.80
C ALA A 149 14.42 23.73 8.56
N LEU A 150 13.65 23.96 7.49
CA LEU A 150 12.98 22.91 6.76
C LEU A 150 14.13 22.10 6.19
N ALA A 151 14.82 21.38 7.08
CA ALA A 151 15.71 20.35 6.68
C ALA A 151 14.89 19.46 5.76
N SER A 152 15.58 18.89 4.80
CA SER A 152 15.15 17.85 3.88
C SER A 152 14.61 16.59 4.59
N THR A 153 13.99 16.73 5.77
CA THR A 153 13.55 15.70 6.69
C THR A 153 12.57 14.74 6.04
N PHE A 154 11.93 15.08 4.93
CA PHE A 154 11.10 14.13 4.17
C PHE A 154 11.35 14.18 2.66
N ALA A 155 12.48 14.75 2.24
CA ALA A 155 12.82 14.86 0.83
C ALA A 155 12.91 13.46 0.20
N GLY A 156 12.16 13.22 -0.88
CA GLY A 156 12.11 11.96 -1.60
C GLY A 156 11.01 10.99 -1.15
N MET A 157 10.28 11.29 -0.06
CA MET A 157 9.17 10.44 0.38
C MET A 157 8.01 10.43 -0.63
N ASP A 158 7.74 11.58 -1.23
CA ASP A 158 6.86 11.78 -2.37
C ASP A 158 7.17 10.84 -3.54
N LEU A 159 8.46 10.74 -3.92
CA LEU A 159 8.92 9.89 -5.00
C LEU A 159 8.68 8.41 -4.67
N PHE A 160 8.84 8.01 -3.41
CA PHE A 160 8.50 6.65 -2.96
C PHE A 160 7.02 6.34 -3.13
N PHE A 161 6.12 7.25 -2.72
CA PHE A 161 4.68 7.05 -2.89
C PHE A 161 4.29 6.99 -4.37
N ILE A 162 4.82 7.89 -5.19
CA ILE A 162 4.56 7.90 -6.64
C ILE A 162 5.08 6.62 -7.29
N GLY A 163 6.32 6.24 -7.01
CA GLY A 163 6.95 5.03 -7.54
C GLY A 163 6.20 3.76 -7.13
N LEU A 164 5.84 3.63 -5.86
CA LEU A 164 5.03 2.52 -5.38
C LEU A 164 3.67 2.47 -6.06
N GLY A 165 2.99 3.61 -6.17
CA GLY A 165 1.70 3.69 -6.85
C GLY A 165 1.79 3.27 -8.32
N MET A 166 2.84 3.66 -9.03
CA MET A 166 3.11 3.22 -10.40
C MET A 166 3.36 1.71 -10.49
N ILE A 167 4.16 1.14 -9.58
CA ILE A 167 4.39 -0.32 -9.51
C ILE A 167 3.06 -1.05 -9.28
N THR A 168 2.22 -0.56 -8.36
CA THR A 168 0.88 -1.12 -8.09
C THR A 168 0.00 -1.12 -9.35
N LEU A 169 0.02 -0.04 -10.14
CA LEU A 169 -0.73 0.04 -11.40
C LEU A 169 -0.24 -0.98 -12.44
N VAL A 170 1.08 -1.05 -12.65
CA VAL A 170 1.69 -1.98 -13.61
C VAL A 170 1.43 -3.43 -13.20
N CYS A 171 1.60 -3.77 -11.92
CA CYS A 171 1.30 -5.10 -11.40
C CYS A 171 -0.17 -5.46 -11.56
N GLY A 172 -1.09 -4.53 -11.30
CA GLY A 172 -2.53 -4.76 -11.47
C GLY A 172 -2.93 -5.00 -12.92
N PHE A 173 -2.37 -4.21 -13.84
CA PHE A 173 -2.59 -4.39 -15.28
C PHE A 173 -2.05 -5.75 -15.74
N TRP A 174 -0.80 -6.07 -15.36
CA TRP A 174 -0.19 -7.35 -15.71
C TRP A 174 -0.95 -8.55 -15.14
N SER A 175 -1.39 -8.48 -13.87
CA SER A 175 -2.20 -9.51 -13.22
C SER A 175 -3.51 -9.78 -13.98
N PHE A 176 -4.15 -8.72 -14.48
CA PHE A 176 -5.38 -8.83 -15.27
C PHE A 176 -5.17 -9.53 -16.62
N PHE A 177 -4.18 -9.10 -17.42
CA PHE A 177 -3.88 -9.75 -18.70
C PHE A 177 -3.42 -11.19 -18.54
N ALA A 178 -2.61 -11.47 -17.51
CA ALA A 178 -2.20 -12.84 -17.19
C ALA A 178 -3.40 -13.72 -16.79
N THR A 179 -4.40 -13.15 -16.12
CA THR A 179 -5.63 -13.87 -15.75
C THR A 179 -6.49 -14.15 -16.97
N LEU A 180 -6.64 -13.18 -17.88
CA LEU A 180 -7.39 -13.35 -19.13
C LEU A 180 -6.82 -14.47 -20.01
N ALA A 181 -5.51 -14.45 -20.25
CA ALA A 181 -4.84 -15.47 -21.05
C ALA A 181 -5.00 -16.90 -20.48
N GLN A 182 -5.13 -17.03 -19.16
CA GLN A 182 -5.37 -18.33 -18.50
C GLN A 182 -6.81 -18.80 -18.59
N VAL A 183 -7.77 -17.87 -18.52
CA VAL A 183 -9.20 -18.19 -18.67
C VAL A 183 -9.47 -18.65 -20.10
N GLU A 184 -8.88 -17.99 -21.10
CA GLU A 184 -8.97 -18.40 -22.52
C GLU A 184 -8.32 -19.77 -22.78
N ALA A 185 -7.27 -20.12 -22.04
CA ALA A 185 -6.60 -21.41 -22.15
C ALA A 185 -7.30 -22.55 -21.39
N GLY A 186 -8.39 -22.29 -20.66
CA GLY A 186 -9.11 -23.28 -19.85
C GLY A 186 -8.32 -23.82 -18.65
N VAL A 187 -7.15 -23.24 -18.35
CA VAL A 187 -6.23 -23.71 -17.30
C VAL A 187 -5.81 -22.53 -16.43
N TYR A 188 -6.25 -22.53 -15.17
CA TYR A 188 -5.82 -21.53 -14.19
C TYR A 188 -4.61 -22.02 -13.39
N ARG A 189 -3.50 -21.28 -13.48
CA ARG A 189 -2.30 -21.49 -12.67
C ARG A 189 -1.94 -20.20 -11.92
N PRO A 190 -2.00 -20.20 -10.58
CA PRO A 190 -1.57 -19.04 -9.79
C PRO A 190 -0.13 -18.65 -10.12
N HIS A 191 0.08 -17.46 -10.66
CA HIS A 191 1.42 -16.96 -10.97
C HIS A 191 2.10 -16.43 -9.71
N PHE A 192 2.72 -17.32 -8.94
CA PHE A 192 3.45 -16.99 -7.72
C PHE A 192 4.48 -15.87 -7.92
N TRP A 193 5.09 -15.80 -9.11
CA TRP A 193 6.11 -14.82 -9.45
C TRP A 193 5.61 -13.37 -9.47
N ILE A 194 4.46 -13.08 -10.06
CA ILE A 194 3.94 -11.69 -10.16
C ILE A 194 3.63 -11.15 -8.76
N TYR A 195 3.00 -11.98 -7.92
CA TYR A 195 2.68 -11.63 -6.55
C TYR A 195 3.91 -11.59 -5.64
N GLY A 196 4.90 -12.43 -5.91
CA GLY A 196 6.21 -12.38 -5.27
C GLY A 196 6.95 -11.07 -5.57
N VAL A 197 6.91 -10.61 -6.83
CA VAL A 197 7.50 -9.32 -7.25
C VAL A 197 6.77 -8.15 -6.62
N TYR A 198 5.44 -8.13 -6.65
CA TYR A 198 4.67 -7.07 -5.99
C TYR A 198 4.88 -7.04 -4.48
N GLY A 199 4.89 -8.22 -3.85
CA GLY A 199 5.17 -8.37 -2.43
C GLY A 199 6.59 -7.94 -2.07
N LEU A 200 7.59 -8.26 -2.89
CA LEU A 200 8.96 -7.79 -2.73
C LEU A 200 9.05 -6.28 -2.89
N ALA A 201 8.38 -5.69 -3.89
CA ALA A 201 8.33 -4.25 -4.07
C ALA A 201 7.72 -3.56 -2.84
N LEU A 202 6.59 -4.07 -2.32
CA LEU A 202 6.00 -3.60 -1.07
C LEU A 202 6.99 -3.70 0.08
N LEU A 203 7.65 -4.85 0.27
CA LEU A 203 8.61 -5.07 1.34
C LEU A 203 9.81 -4.12 1.24
N LEU A 204 10.37 -3.93 0.04
CA LEU A 204 11.45 -2.97 -0.20
C LEU A 204 11.02 -1.53 0.10
N THR A 205 9.81 -1.14 -0.28
CA THR A 205 9.28 0.19 0.07
C THR A 205 9.07 0.36 1.57
N LEU A 206 8.61 -0.67 2.28
CA LEU A 206 8.50 -0.67 3.73
C LEU A 206 9.86 -0.57 4.43
N LEU A 207 10.85 -1.33 3.96
CA LEU A 207 12.21 -1.27 4.47
C LEU A 207 12.85 0.10 4.20
N GLY A 208 12.62 0.67 3.02
CA GLY A 208 13.06 2.03 2.68
C GLY A 208 12.42 3.07 3.61
N MET A 209 11.11 3.01 3.80
CA MET A 209 10.36 3.93 4.67
C MET A 209 10.78 3.83 6.13
N THR A 210 10.90 2.62 6.67
CA THR A 210 11.38 2.42 8.06
C THR A 210 12.80 2.94 8.26
N ARG A 211 13.71 2.69 7.32
CA ARG A 211 15.08 3.22 7.36
C ARG A 211 15.11 4.73 7.27
N LEU A 212 14.34 5.31 6.37
CA LEU A 212 14.23 6.77 6.22
C LEU A 212 13.72 7.38 7.54
N LEU A 213 12.58 6.90 8.06
CA LEU A 213 12.02 7.39 9.32
C LEU A 213 12.96 7.21 10.51
N TRP A 214 13.75 6.13 10.55
CA TRP A 214 14.73 5.92 11.61
C TRP A 214 15.89 6.91 11.54
N ILE A 215 16.45 7.16 10.33
CA ILE A 215 17.49 8.18 10.12
C ILE A 215 16.98 9.57 10.53
N LEU A 216 15.73 9.87 10.18
CA LEU A 216 15.09 11.15 10.46
C LEU A 216 14.72 11.32 11.93
N GLY A 217 14.27 10.25 12.59
CA GLY A 217 13.94 10.23 14.01
C GLY A 217 15.16 10.28 14.93
N PHE A 218 16.36 9.94 14.42
CA PHE A 218 17.62 10.07 15.16
C PHE A 218 18.31 11.43 14.94
N SER A 219 17.86 12.21 13.95
CA SER A 219 18.43 13.51 13.59
C SER A 219 17.62 14.72 14.11
N ALA A 220 16.55 14.48 14.88
CA ALA A 220 15.70 15.49 15.51
C ALA A 220 15.85 15.42 17.04
#